data_AF-A0A914X4V6-F1
#
_entry.id   AF-A0A914X4V6-F1
#
_cell.length_a   1.000
_cell.length_b   1.000
_cell.length_c   1.000
_cell.angle_alpha   90.00
_cell.angle_beta   90.00
_cell.angle_gamma   90.00
#
_symmetry.space_group_name_H-M   'P 1'
#
loop_
_entity.id
_entity.type
_entity.pdbx_description
1 polymer ?
#
loop_
_entity_poly.entity_id
_entity_poly.type
_entity_poly.pdbx_seq_one_letter_code
_entity_poly.pdbx_strand_id
1 'polypeptide(L)'
;NHVETIKLITEAVELYLPALQLIEDELERQRMRTKVQGYLRRAEHLKKALRPDARAPDSARSSPDKLDLLEELWSDTPQVRASILVATKAEELETGENWSAALDKYQLAIEAMLQVLNREPLGRRKDVLRNRVERWLRRAEQLQLYVDVSKLNLSRVAETEKAEAALEEDTEKLAKQQQCFVQ
;
A
#
# COMPACT_ATOMS: atom_id res chain seq x y z
N ASN A 1 -9.92 5.33 -12.08
CA ASN A 1 -9.03 4.32 -11.46
C ASN A 1 -8.27 5.00 -10.32
N HIS A 2 -8.48 4.59 -9.07
CA HIS A 2 -7.88 5.25 -7.90
C HIS A 2 -6.36 5.15 -7.84
N VAL A 3 -5.80 3.99 -8.18
CA VAL A 3 -4.35 3.75 -8.17
C VAL A 3 -3.65 4.72 -9.11
N GLU A 4 -4.17 4.86 -10.33
CA GLU A 4 -3.62 5.77 -11.33
C GLU A 4 -3.67 7.23 -10.87
N THR A 5 -4.80 7.65 -10.27
CA THR A 5 -4.93 9.00 -9.73
C THR A 5 -3.91 9.29 -8.63
N ILE A 6 -3.64 8.33 -7.75
CA ILE A 6 -2.63 8.51 -6.69
C ILE A 6 -1.23 8.61 -7.30
N LYS A 7 -0.90 7.78 -8.30
CA LYS A 7 0.39 7.84 -9.01
C LYS A 7 0.61 9.22 -9.64
N LEU A 8 -0.37 9.71 -10.41
CA LEU A 8 -0.31 11.02 -11.05
C LEU A 8 -0.20 12.16 -10.04
N ILE A 9 -0.91 12.08 -8.91
CA ILE A 9 -0.76 13.07 -7.83
C ILE A 9 0.65 13.03 -7.25
N THR A 10 1.22 11.84 -7.04
CA THR A 10 2.57 11.68 -6.49
C THR A 10 3.60 12.28 -7.45
N GLU A 11 3.51 11.99 -8.74
CA GLU A 11 4.37 12.55 -9.78
C GLU A 11 4.24 14.08 -9.87
N ALA A 12 3.01 14.61 -9.87
CA ALA A 12 2.78 16.05 -9.89
C ALA A 12 3.39 16.75 -8.67
N VAL A 13 3.33 16.12 -7.49
CA VAL A 13 3.95 16.63 -6.25
C VAL A 13 5.48 16.62 -6.36
N GLU A 14 6.06 15.56 -6.92
CA GLU A 14 7.52 15.45 -7.11
C GLU A 14 8.06 16.49 -8.07
N LEU A 15 7.34 16.79 -9.16
CA LEU A 15 7.68 17.87 -10.10
C LEU A 15 7.49 19.26 -9.48
N TYR A 16 6.55 19.37 -8.55
CA TYR A 16 6.23 20.63 -7.91
C TYR A 16 7.30 21.09 -6.90
N LEU A 17 7.89 20.17 -6.14
CA LEU A 17 8.91 20.48 -5.14
C LEU A 17 10.09 21.32 -5.67
N PRO A 18 10.72 21.00 -6.82
CA PRO A 18 11.76 21.85 -7.38
C PRO A 18 11.19 23.13 -8.00
N ALA A 19 9.98 23.09 -8.58
CA ALA A 19 9.37 24.28 -9.19
C ALA A 19 9.07 25.38 -8.17
N LEU A 20 8.72 25.00 -6.93
CA LEU A 20 8.51 25.93 -5.82
C LEU A 20 9.68 26.88 -5.57
N GLN A 21 10.91 26.37 -5.69
CA GLN A 21 12.14 27.13 -5.45
C GLN A 21 12.39 28.18 -6.54
N LEU A 22 11.72 28.06 -7.70
CA LEU A 22 11.86 28.97 -8.83
C LEU A 22 10.81 30.09 -8.83
N ILE A 23 9.72 29.93 -8.07
CA ILE A 23 8.65 30.94 -8.04
C ILE A 23 9.10 32.12 -7.19
N GLU A 24 9.29 33.29 -7.78
CA GLU A 24 9.72 34.50 -7.07
C GLU A 24 8.59 35.16 -6.27
N ASP A 25 7.36 35.16 -6.79
CA ASP A 25 6.19 35.74 -6.12
C ASP A 25 5.67 34.82 -5.01
N GLU A 26 5.73 35.30 -3.77
CA GLU A 26 5.28 34.54 -2.60
C GLU A 26 3.78 34.23 -2.65
N LEU A 27 2.95 35.11 -3.24
CA LEU A 27 1.52 34.87 -3.35
C LEU A 27 1.21 33.72 -4.32
N GLU A 28 1.84 33.70 -5.49
CA GLU A 28 1.75 32.60 -6.46
C GLU A 28 2.27 31.30 -5.87
N ARG A 29 3.42 31.35 -5.20
CA ARG A 29 4.01 30.21 -4.49
C ARG A 29 3.02 29.63 -3.50
N GLN A 30 2.40 30.47 -2.69
CA GLN A 30 1.42 30.07 -1.68
C GLN A 30 0.13 29.49 -2.28
N ARG A 31 -0.37 30.05 -3.39
CA ARG A 31 -1.53 29.51 -4.12
C ARG A 31 -1.24 28.11 -4.64
N MET A 32 -0.05 27.90 -5.19
CA MET A 32 0.33 26.60 -5.73
C MET A 32 0.52 25.59 -4.59
N ARG A 33 1.05 26.00 -3.43
CA ARG A 33 1.18 25.12 -2.24
C ARG A 33 -0.19 24.63 -1.78
N THR A 34 -1.15 25.54 -1.69
CA THR A 34 -2.54 25.22 -1.31
C THR A 34 -3.16 24.17 -2.24
N LYS A 35 -2.92 24.28 -3.56
CA LYS A 35 -3.39 23.28 -4.53
C LYS A 35 -2.76 21.91 -4.30
N VAL A 36 -1.44 21.87 -4.10
CA VAL A 36 -0.71 20.63 -3.86
C VAL A 36 -1.15 19.95 -2.56
N GLN A 37 -1.35 20.72 -1.48
CA GLN A 37 -1.94 20.18 -0.25
C GLN A 37 -3.34 19.57 -0.49
N GLY A 38 -4.17 20.21 -1.32
CA GLY A 38 -5.46 19.68 -1.73
C GLY A 38 -5.34 18.33 -2.46
N TYR A 39 -4.38 18.21 -3.37
CA TYR A 39 -4.10 16.95 -4.07
C TYR A 39 -3.59 15.86 -3.13
N LEU A 40 -2.70 16.18 -2.19
CA LEU A 40 -2.21 15.23 -1.19
C LEU A 40 -3.32 14.73 -0.28
N ARG A 41 -4.19 15.61 0.22
CA ARG A 41 -5.37 15.21 1.01
C ARG A 41 -6.29 14.28 0.22
N ARG A 42 -6.48 14.55 -1.07
CA ARG A 42 -7.25 13.68 -1.97
C ARG A 42 -6.58 12.33 -2.16
N ALA A 43 -5.28 12.28 -2.39
CA ALA A 43 -4.52 11.04 -2.52
C ALA A 43 -4.60 10.18 -1.25
N GLU A 44 -4.47 10.80 -0.07
CA GLU A 44 -4.65 10.13 1.22
C GLU A 44 -6.06 9.54 1.40
N HIS A 45 -7.09 10.30 0.98
CA HIS A 45 -8.46 9.78 0.99
C HIS A 45 -8.62 8.57 0.06
N LEU A 46 -8.06 8.63 -1.16
CA LEU A 46 -8.09 7.53 -2.12
C LEU A 46 -7.31 6.31 -1.62
N LYS A 47 -6.16 6.50 -0.96
CA LYS A 47 -5.37 5.45 -0.33
C LYS A 47 -6.16 4.74 0.77
N LYS A 48 -6.89 5.49 1.62
CA LYS A 48 -7.79 4.91 2.62
C LYS A 48 -8.92 4.11 1.99
N ALA A 49 -9.46 4.56 0.86
CA ALA A 49 -10.49 3.83 0.12
C ALA A 49 -9.96 2.54 -0.55
N LEU A 50 -8.66 2.47 -0.84
CA LEU A 50 -7.99 1.26 -1.37
C LEU A 50 -7.54 0.28 -0.28
N ARG A 51 -7.66 0.66 0.99
CA ARG A 51 -7.27 -0.20 2.11
C ARG A 51 -8.01 -1.54 1.99
N PRO A 52 -7.30 -2.67 1.87
CA PRO A 52 -7.93 -3.98 1.84
C PRO A 52 -8.74 -4.12 3.13
N ASP A 53 -10.02 -4.43 2.98
CA ASP A 53 -10.82 -4.75 4.15
C ASP A 53 -10.35 -6.12 4.67
N ALA A 54 -9.63 -6.11 5.78
CA ALA A 54 -9.16 -7.31 6.47
C ALA A 54 -10.33 -8.14 7.05
N ARG A 55 -11.52 -7.54 7.13
CA ARG A 55 -12.74 -8.16 7.66
C ARG A 55 -13.81 -8.34 6.61
N ALA A 56 -13.66 -7.80 5.40
CA ALA A 56 -14.59 -8.10 4.32
C ALA A 56 -14.52 -9.60 4.11
N PRO A 57 -15.59 -10.35 4.45
CA PRO A 57 -15.66 -11.69 3.97
C PRO A 57 -15.71 -11.51 2.45
N ASP A 58 -14.68 -11.97 1.73
CA ASP A 58 -14.94 -12.46 0.39
C ASP A 58 -16.23 -13.26 0.51
N SER A 59 -17.27 -12.90 -0.24
CA SER A 59 -18.67 -13.29 0.00
C SER A 59 -18.92 -14.81 -0.04
N ALA A 60 -17.88 -15.61 -0.21
CA ALA A 60 -17.80 -16.93 0.39
C ALA A 60 -16.75 -16.87 1.51
N ARG A 61 -17.21 -16.84 2.77
CA ARG A 61 -16.42 -17.44 3.86
C ARG A 61 -15.76 -18.69 3.26
N SER A 62 -14.54 -19.02 3.66
CA SER A 62 -14.24 -20.44 3.77
C SER A 62 -15.48 -21.05 4.43
N SER A 63 -16.40 -21.62 3.65
CA SER A 63 -17.31 -22.61 4.22
C SER A 63 -16.31 -23.53 4.88
N PRO A 64 -16.36 -23.73 6.20
CA PRO A 64 -15.45 -24.65 6.85
C PRO A 64 -15.32 -25.92 6.00
N ASP A 65 -16.47 -26.40 5.47
CA ASP A 65 -16.61 -27.39 4.40
C ASP A 65 -15.60 -27.37 3.24
N LYS A 66 -15.20 -26.21 2.70
CA LYS A 66 -14.26 -26.11 1.57
C LYS A 66 -12.80 -26.14 2.01
N LEU A 67 -12.48 -25.63 3.19
CA LEU A 67 -11.12 -25.75 3.75
C LEU A 67 -10.91 -27.16 4.28
N ASP A 68 -11.91 -27.68 5.00
CA ASP A 68 -11.97 -29.05 5.51
C ASP A 68 -11.89 -30.04 4.35
N LEU A 69 -12.61 -29.80 3.25
CA LEU A 69 -12.50 -30.61 2.03
C LEU A 69 -11.11 -30.54 1.39
N LEU A 70 -10.44 -29.38 1.41
CA LEU A 70 -9.08 -29.26 0.88
C LEU A 70 -8.09 -30.05 1.76
N GLU A 71 -8.21 -29.94 3.08
CA GLU A 71 -7.38 -30.69 4.02
C GLU A 71 -7.61 -32.21 3.95
N GLU A 72 -8.86 -32.63 3.76
CA GLU A 72 -9.24 -34.03 3.57
C GLU A 72 -8.63 -34.59 2.26
N LEU A 73 -8.87 -33.91 1.12
CA LEU A 73 -8.43 -34.36 -0.20
C LEU A 73 -6.91 -34.35 -0.39
N TRP A 74 -6.19 -33.53 0.38
CA TRP A 74 -4.75 -33.35 0.27
C TRP A 74 -3.99 -33.76 1.54
N SER A 75 -4.61 -34.61 2.36
CA SER A 75 -4.02 -35.14 3.60
C SER A 75 -2.70 -35.91 3.37
N ASP A 76 -2.54 -36.50 2.18
CA ASP A 76 -1.35 -37.21 1.71
C ASP A 76 -0.23 -36.30 1.20
N THR A 77 -0.45 -34.99 1.09
CA THR A 77 0.49 -34.03 0.47
C THR A 77 0.92 -32.97 1.48
N PRO A 78 2.07 -33.17 2.18
CA PRO A 78 2.55 -32.25 3.20
C PRO A 78 2.73 -30.81 2.71
N GLN A 79 3.11 -30.63 1.44
CA GLN A 79 3.29 -29.31 0.82
C GLN A 79 2.00 -28.49 0.79
N VAL A 80 0.84 -29.12 0.54
CA VAL A 80 -0.45 -28.42 0.54
C VAL A 80 -0.82 -28.00 1.96
N ARG A 81 -0.67 -28.90 2.94
CA ARG A 81 -0.91 -28.57 4.36
C ARG A 81 -0.02 -27.43 4.85
N ALA A 82 1.27 -27.44 4.50
CA ALA A 82 2.20 -26.36 4.84
C ALA A 82 1.77 -25.04 4.18
N SER A 83 1.33 -25.06 2.92
CA SER A 83 0.85 -23.88 2.21
C SER A 83 -0.41 -23.29 2.86
N ILE A 84 -1.35 -24.14 3.31
CA ILE A 84 -2.53 -23.71 4.08
C ILE A 84 -2.11 -22.98 5.35
N LEU A 85 -1.19 -23.54 6.13
CA LEU A 85 -0.69 -22.90 7.36
C LEU A 85 -0.05 -21.53 7.08
N VAL A 86 0.75 -21.43 6.02
CA VAL A 86 1.39 -20.17 5.61
C VAL A 86 0.34 -19.13 5.21
N ALA A 87 -0.70 -19.52 4.47
CA ALA A 87 -1.78 -18.62 4.09
C ALA A 87 -2.66 -18.21 5.27
N THR A 88 -2.95 -19.11 6.22
CA THR A 88 -3.62 -18.75 7.49
C THR A 88 -2.79 -17.71 8.24
N LYS A 89 -1.46 -17.86 8.25
CA LYS A 89 -0.58 -16.83 8.84
C LYS A 89 -0.65 -15.50 8.09
N ALA A 90 -0.84 -15.52 6.77
CA ALA A 90 -1.05 -14.31 5.98
C ALA A 90 -2.34 -13.60 6.41
N GLU A 91 -3.44 -14.34 6.59
CA GLU A 91 -4.73 -13.82 7.08
C GLU A 91 -4.57 -13.17 8.47
N GLU A 92 -3.83 -13.81 9.40
CA GLU A 92 -3.51 -13.21 10.70
C GLU A 92 -2.74 -11.89 10.55
N LEU A 93 -1.75 -11.84 9.66
CA LEU A 93 -0.95 -10.63 9.43
C LEU A 93 -1.79 -9.49 8.84
N GLU A 94 -2.77 -9.79 7.97
CA GLU A 94 -3.73 -8.80 7.48
C GLU A 94 -4.56 -8.20 8.61
N THR A 95 -5.03 -9.03 9.55
CA THR A 95 -5.79 -8.53 10.72
C THR A 95 -4.94 -7.63 11.62
N GLY A 96 -3.63 -7.87 11.66
CA GLY A 96 -2.63 -7.03 12.31
C GLY A 96 -2.15 -5.83 11.49
N GLU A 97 -2.79 -5.55 10.34
CA GLU A 97 -2.40 -4.48 9.41
C GLU A 97 -0.94 -4.56 8.91
N ASN A 98 -0.33 -5.75 8.96
CA ASN A 98 1.03 -5.98 8.48
C ASN A 98 1.00 -6.43 7.01
N TRP A 99 0.61 -5.49 6.14
CA TRP A 99 0.26 -5.75 4.74
C TRP A 99 1.40 -6.32 3.91
N SER A 100 2.64 -5.84 4.10
CA SER A 100 3.80 -6.33 3.37
C SER A 100 4.12 -7.77 3.76
N ALA A 101 4.16 -8.07 5.06
CA ALA A 101 4.42 -9.43 5.53
C ALA A 101 3.29 -10.39 5.13
N ALA A 102 2.03 -9.93 5.16
CA ALA A 102 0.89 -10.73 4.69
C ALA A 102 1.04 -11.09 3.20
N LEU A 103 1.39 -10.11 2.37
CA LEU A 103 1.63 -10.30 0.94
C LEU A 103 2.73 -11.34 0.68
N ASP A 104 3.86 -11.24 1.38
CA ASP A 104 4.97 -12.20 1.25
C ASP A 104 4.52 -13.64 1.59
N LYS A 105 3.68 -13.79 2.62
CA LYS A 105 3.14 -15.11 3.02
C LYS A 105 2.16 -15.65 1.98
N TYR A 106 1.28 -14.81 1.41
CA TYR A 106 0.42 -15.25 0.31
C TYR A 106 1.23 -15.70 -0.90
N GLN A 107 2.22 -14.91 -1.32
CA GLN A 107 3.08 -15.26 -2.46
C GLN A 107 3.78 -16.60 -2.25
N LEU A 108 4.36 -16.82 -1.05
CA LEU A 108 5.00 -18.08 -0.70
C LEU A 108 4.03 -19.28 -0.73
N ALA A 109 2.83 -19.13 -0.17
CA ALA A 109 1.83 -20.19 -0.16
C ALA A 109 1.33 -20.51 -1.58
N ILE A 110 1.12 -19.48 -2.42
CA ILE A 110 0.70 -19.62 -3.82
C ILE A 110 1.76 -20.34 -4.63
N GLU A 111 3.03 -19.93 -4.52
CA GLU A 111 4.15 -20.55 -5.25
C GLU A 111 4.23 -22.05 -4.92
N ALA A 112 4.17 -22.40 -3.65
CA ALA A 112 4.19 -23.79 -3.21
C ALA A 112 3.00 -24.60 -3.75
N MET A 113 1.79 -24.03 -3.79
CA MET A 113 0.63 -24.73 -4.35
C MET A 113 0.66 -24.84 -5.87
N LEU A 114 1.21 -23.86 -6.59
CA LEU A 114 1.33 -23.92 -8.06
C LEU A 114 2.24 -25.08 -8.49
N GLN A 115 3.30 -25.36 -7.74
CA GLN A 115 4.17 -26.53 -7.99
C GLN A 115 3.40 -27.85 -7.89
N VAL A 116 2.50 -27.96 -6.90
CA VAL A 116 1.64 -29.13 -6.71
C VAL A 116 0.60 -29.22 -7.84
N LEU A 117 -0.05 -28.10 -8.16
CA LEU A 117 -1.11 -28.01 -9.18
C LEU A 117 -0.60 -28.38 -10.58
N ASN A 118 0.65 -28.07 -10.89
CA ASN A 118 1.29 -28.42 -12.17
C ASN A 118 1.49 -29.92 -12.35
N ARG A 119 1.63 -30.67 -11.25
CA ARG A 119 1.86 -32.13 -11.26
C ARG A 119 0.58 -32.94 -11.12
N GLU A 120 -0.47 -32.33 -10.54
CA GLU A 120 -1.74 -33.00 -10.29
C GLU A 120 -2.48 -33.31 -11.61
N PRO A 121 -3.03 -34.53 -11.80
CA PRO A 121 -3.89 -34.85 -12.94
C PRO A 121 -5.21 -34.06 -12.91
N LEU A 122 -5.87 -33.94 -14.06
CA LEU A 122 -7.19 -33.30 -14.11
C LEU A 122 -8.21 -34.07 -13.26
N GLY A 123 -9.03 -33.34 -12.50
CA GLY A 123 -10.08 -33.90 -11.66
C GLY A 123 -10.43 -33.03 -10.47
N ARG A 124 -11.40 -33.52 -9.66
CA ARG A 124 -11.95 -32.79 -8.50
C ARG A 124 -10.88 -32.25 -7.55
N ARG A 125 -9.86 -33.07 -7.26
CA ARG A 125 -8.76 -32.70 -6.36
C ARG A 125 -7.97 -31.49 -6.86
N LYS A 126 -7.65 -31.46 -8.15
CA LYS A 126 -7.01 -30.32 -8.82
C LYS A 126 -7.91 -29.09 -8.85
N ASP A 127 -9.20 -29.25 -9.12
CA ASP A 127 -10.14 -28.13 -9.19
C ASP A 127 -10.32 -27.45 -7.83
N VAL A 128 -10.39 -28.23 -6.75
CA VAL A 128 -10.45 -27.68 -5.38
C VAL A 128 -9.18 -26.90 -5.05
N LEU A 129 -8.00 -27.42 -5.38
CA LEU A 129 -6.73 -26.72 -5.18
C LEU A 129 -6.66 -25.43 -6.02
N ARG A 130 -7.04 -25.50 -7.31
CA ARG A 130 -7.07 -24.34 -8.22
C ARG A 130 -7.93 -23.21 -7.65
N ASN A 131 -9.14 -23.52 -7.22
CA ASN A 131 -10.05 -22.53 -6.63
C ASN A 131 -9.45 -21.86 -5.39
N ARG A 132 -8.69 -22.59 -4.57
CA ARG A 132 -7.99 -22.02 -3.41
C ARG A 132 -6.85 -21.09 -3.85
N VAL A 133 -6.03 -21.52 -4.81
CA VAL A 133 -4.94 -20.73 -5.38
C VAL A 133 -5.47 -19.42 -5.97
N GLU A 134 -6.54 -19.48 -6.78
CA GLU A 134 -7.15 -18.30 -7.40
C GLU A 134 -7.65 -17.29 -6.37
N ARG A 135 -8.20 -17.75 -5.25
CA ARG A 135 -8.61 -16.86 -4.15
C ARG A 135 -7.42 -16.16 -3.52
N TRP A 136 -6.36 -16.91 -3.19
CA TRP A 136 -5.15 -16.31 -2.63
C TRP A 136 -4.47 -15.36 -3.61
N LEU A 137 -4.47 -15.66 -4.90
CA LEU A 137 -3.98 -14.77 -5.94
C LEU A 137 -4.73 -13.44 -5.96
N ARG A 138 -6.07 -13.47 -6.03
CA ARG A 138 -6.89 -12.24 -5.97
C ARG A 138 -6.60 -11.42 -4.72
N ARG A 139 -6.42 -12.09 -3.57
CA ARG A 139 -6.11 -11.40 -2.32
C ARG A 139 -4.71 -10.78 -2.35
N ALA A 140 -3.70 -11.53 -2.81
CA ALA A 140 -2.35 -11.04 -2.99
C ALA A 140 -2.28 -9.84 -3.94
N GLU A 141 -3.05 -9.85 -5.04
CA GLU A 141 -3.15 -8.73 -5.98
C GLU A 141 -3.72 -7.47 -5.31
N GLN A 142 -4.78 -7.59 -4.51
CA GLN A 142 -5.33 -6.47 -3.75
C GLN A 142 -4.30 -5.90 -2.75
N LEU A 143 -3.60 -6.78 -2.05
CA LEU A 143 -2.56 -6.39 -1.09
C LEU A 143 -1.39 -5.72 -1.79
N GLN A 144 -0.93 -6.26 -2.93
CA GLN A 144 0.13 -5.68 -3.73
C GLN A 144 -0.21 -4.24 -4.14
N LEU A 145 -1.41 -4.02 -4.67
CA LEU A 145 -1.88 -2.68 -5.04
C LEU A 145 -1.84 -1.72 -3.86
N TYR A 146 -2.30 -2.15 -2.69
CA TYR A 146 -2.30 -1.32 -1.49
C TYR A 146 -0.88 -1.05 -0.96
N VAL A 147 -0.02 -2.06 -0.92
CA VAL A 147 1.38 -1.94 -0.48
C VAL A 147 2.14 -0.98 -1.39
N ASP A 148 1.95 -1.07 -2.70
CA ASP A 148 2.61 -0.19 -3.68
C ASP A 148 2.15 1.25 -3.53
N VAL A 149 0.84 1.47 -3.43
CA VAL A 149 0.28 2.80 -3.15
C VAL A 149 0.74 3.32 -1.79
N SER A 150 0.93 2.44 -0.80
CA SER A 150 1.33 2.84 0.53
C SER A 150 2.77 3.33 0.63
N LYS A 151 3.64 2.87 -0.28
CA LYS A 151 5.05 3.31 -0.40
C LYS A 151 5.20 4.68 -1.09
N LEU A 152 4.16 5.19 -1.76
CA LEU A 152 4.22 6.49 -2.42
C LEU A 152 4.35 7.60 -1.36
N ASN A 153 5.41 8.41 -1.49
CA ASN A 153 5.78 9.44 -0.52
C ASN A 153 4.89 10.69 -0.67
N LEU A 154 3.69 10.64 -0.10
CA LEU A 154 2.71 11.73 -0.16
C LEU A 154 2.97 12.88 0.85
N SER A 155 4.00 12.80 1.70
CA SER A 155 4.23 13.76 2.81
C SER A 155 5.34 14.79 2.59
N ARG A 156 6.15 14.70 1.53
CA ARG A 156 7.37 15.54 1.36
C ARG A 156 7.10 17.05 1.30
N VAL A 157 5.90 17.48 0.89
CA VAL A 157 5.52 18.90 0.84
C VAL A 157 5.38 19.52 2.23
N ALA A 158 4.96 18.73 3.23
CA ALA A 158 4.86 19.21 4.61
C ALA A 158 6.25 19.40 5.27
N GLU A 159 7.28 18.70 4.76
CA GLU A 159 8.65 18.81 5.25
C GLU A 159 9.33 20.07 4.68
N THR A 160 9.07 20.40 3.42
CA THR A 160 9.55 21.65 2.82
C THR A 160 8.95 22.88 3.51
N GLU A 161 7.69 22.82 3.93
CA GLU A 161 7.04 23.91 4.68
C GLU A 161 7.72 24.21 6.02
N LYS A 162 8.11 23.18 6.76
CA LYS A 162 8.83 23.35 8.04
C LYS A 162 10.23 23.89 7.83
N ALA A 163 10.90 23.45 6.77
CA ALA A 163 12.25 23.89 6.44
C ALA A 163 12.29 25.36 5.97
N GLU A 164 11.35 25.78 5.13
CA GLU A 164 11.27 27.16 4.62
C GLU A 164 10.81 28.15 5.71
N ALA A 165 9.81 27.79 6.52
CA ALA A 165 9.36 28.65 7.62
C ALA A 165 10.46 28.88 8.68
N ALA A 166 11.27 27.87 8.96
CA ALA A 166 12.43 28.01 9.85
C ALA A 166 13.50 28.96 9.26
N LEU A 167 13.71 28.89 7.95
CA LEU A 167 14.65 29.77 7.23
C LEU A 167 14.17 31.24 7.22
N GLU A 168 12.87 31.49 6.99
CA GLU A 168 12.30 32.84 7.07
C GLU A 168 12.42 33.41 8.49
N GLU A 169 12.12 32.63 9.53
CA GLU A 169 12.23 33.06 10.92
C GLU A 169 13.68 33.43 11.30
N ASP A 170 14.66 32.67 10.81
CA ASP A 170 16.08 32.94 11.02
C ASP A 170 16.56 34.20 10.27
N THR A 171 16.09 34.43 9.03
CA THR A 171 16.41 35.66 8.29
C THR A 171 15.81 36.91 8.94
N GLU A 172 14.60 36.82 9.49
CA GLU A 172 13.93 37.93 10.17
C GLU A 172 14.59 38.27 11.50
N LYS A 173 15.09 37.26 12.24
CA LYS A 173 15.90 37.44 13.45
C LYS A 173 17.24 38.11 13.14
N LEU A 174 17.93 37.68 12.09
CA LEU A 174 19.19 38.27 11.64
C LEU A 174 19.01 39.75 11.22
N ALA A 175 17.93 40.06 10.51
CA ALA A 175 17.61 41.43 10.11
C ALA A 175 17.37 42.35 11.33
N LYS A 176 16.60 41.87 12.33
CA LYS A 176 16.35 42.60 13.58
C LYS A 176 17.63 42.78 14.42
N GLN A 177 18.51 41.79 14.44
CA GLN A 177 19.78 41.85 15.17
C GLN A 177 20.78 42.83 14.56
N GLN A 178 20.84 42.92 13.22
CA GLN A 178 21.67 43.91 12.52
C GLN A 178 21.16 45.35 12.71
N GLN A 179 19.85 45.54 12.84
CA GLN A 179 19.24 46.86 13.04
C GLN A 179 19.51 47.43 14.45
N CYS A 180 19.66 46.58 15.46
CA CYS A 180 20.06 46.98 16.82
C CYS A 180 21.54 47.33 16.99
N PHE A 181 22.42 46.99 16.04
CA PHE A 181 23.87 47.25 16.14
C PHE A 181 24.29 48.61 15.54
N VAL A 182 23.35 49.34 14.91
CA VAL A 182 23.59 50.61 14.20
C VAL A 182 22.99 51.82 14.95
N GLN A 183 22.45 51.64 16.17
CA GLN A 183 21.99 52.71 17.06
C GLN A 183 22.88 52.83 18.29
#